data_AF-A0A7Y5UGM9-F1
#
_entry.id   AF-A0A7Y5UGM9-F1
#
_cell.length_a   1.000
_cell.length_b   1.000
_cell.length_c   1.000
_cell.angle_alpha   90.00
_cell.angle_beta   90.00
_cell.angle_gamma   90.00
#
_symmetry.space_group_name_H-M   'P 1'
#
loop_
_entity.id
_entity.type
_entity.pdbx_description
1 polymer ?
#
loop_
_entity_poly.entity_id
_entity_poly.type
_entity_poly.pdbx_seq_one_letter_code
_entity_poly.pdbx_strand_id
1 'polypeptide(L)'
;MADDYLWDPTAAPDPEIERLEALLRPAAYRATPLRAAETPTRRRSIRIGAWAALAAATVVAAAGLSLAGRSRAAHLAPWAVAAAHGTPVVRNSAGALASGRLERGGVVETDARSSAVLAVGRIGRAELGPDSRLRLLDDAAAEHRLALEHGTMHASIDAPPRYFLVQTASALAVDLGCVYTLSADERGNGLLTVEQGEVELQMGDVNVAVLAGNAASLRNGRGPGLPYPVSASDRLRRAVAAFDADPASDAAVGQVLAAADAHSTITLWHLLRRASPAARERVYTRLASIAPPPPTVTRERVLQGESGALQRWRTDLQSSWVVDPPWWRQLWLAMRR
;
A
#
# COMPACT_ATOMS: atom_id res chain seq x y z
N MET A 1 -5.82 -31.38 -29.75
CA MET A 1 -6.85 -30.78 -30.62
C MET A 1 -7.28 -29.51 -29.94
N ALA A 2 -7.16 -28.36 -30.62
CA ALA A 2 -7.54 -27.07 -30.07
C ALA A 2 -9.06 -27.03 -29.97
N ASP A 3 -9.58 -26.78 -28.77
CA ASP A 3 -11.01 -26.80 -28.51
C ASP A 3 -11.59 -25.42 -28.86
N ASP A 4 -11.82 -25.21 -30.17
CA ASP A 4 -12.25 -23.93 -30.75
C ASP A 4 -13.63 -23.48 -30.24
N TYR A 5 -14.47 -24.41 -29.78
CA TYR A 5 -15.82 -24.13 -29.32
C TYR A 5 -15.88 -23.12 -28.15
N LEU A 6 -14.83 -23.09 -27.32
CA LEU A 6 -14.78 -22.20 -26.16
C LEU A 6 -14.57 -20.72 -26.55
N TRP A 7 -14.07 -20.47 -27.76
CA TRP A 7 -13.73 -19.14 -28.28
C TRP A 7 -14.51 -18.76 -29.55
N ASP A 8 -15.12 -19.73 -30.22
CA ASP A 8 -16.05 -19.57 -31.34
C ASP A 8 -17.32 -20.42 -31.11
N PRO A 9 -18.44 -19.82 -30.68
CA PRO A 9 -19.69 -20.53 -30.40
C PRO A 9 -20.36 -21.09 -31.66
N THR A 10 -19.81 -20.84 -32.85
CA THR A 10 -20.29 -21.41 -34.12
C THR A 10 -19.53 -22.67 -34.55
N ALA A 11 -18.44 -23.02 -33.85
CA ALA A 11 -17.69 -24.24 -34.08
C ALA A 11 -18.46 -25.50 -33.61
N ALA A 12 -17.97 -26.69 -34.01
CA ALA A 12 -18.56 -27.95 -33.58
C ALA A 12 -18.49 -28.08 -32.04
N PRO A 13 -19.62 -28.35 -31.35
CA PRO A 13 -19.64 -28.41 -29.89
C PRO A 13 -18.77 -29.55 -29.35
N ASP A 14 -17.98 -29.25 -28.32
CA ASP A 14 -17.31 -30.28 -27.54
C ASP A 14 -18.35 -31.07 -26.69
N PRO A 15 -18.35 -32.42 -26.71
CA PRO A 15 -19.34 -33.23 -26.00
C PRO A 15 -19.37 -33.03 -24.47
N GLU A 16 -18.22 -32.72 -23.87
CA GLU A 16 -18.10 -32.48 -22.43
C GLU A 16 -18.63 -31.08 -22.07
N ILE A 17 -18.36 -30.07 -22.92
CA ILE A 17 -18.96 -28.75 -22.78
C ILE A 17 -20.48 -28.83 -22.94
N GLU A 18 -20.98 -29.55 -23.96
CA GLU A 18 -22.42 -29.72 -24.20
C GLU A 18 -23.12 -30.39 -23.00
N ARG A 19 -22.47 -31.38 -22.37
CA ARG A 19 -22.94 -32.00 -21.14
C ARG A 19 -23.00 -31.00 -19.97
N LEU A 20 -21.97 -30.19 -19.79
CA LEU A 20 -21.92 -29.17 -18.75
C LEU A 20 -22.97 -28.08 -18.97
N GLU A 21 -23.18 -27.63 -20.21
CA GLU A 21 -24.23 -26.70 -20.57
C GLU A 21 -25.61 -27.28 -20.26
N ALA A 22 -25.86 -28.55 -20.61
CA ALA A 22 -27.11 -29.21 -20.29
C ALA A 22 -27.38 -29.30 -18.77
N LEU A 23 -26.34 -29.60 -17.98
CA LEU A 23 -26.42 -29.67 -16.51
C LEU A 23 -26.64 -28.29 -15.87
N LEU A 24 -26.01 -27.24 -16.42
CA LEU A 24 -26.03 -25.89 -15.83
C LEU A 24 -27.15 -25.01 -16.39
N ARG A 25 -27.79 -25.38 -17.51
CA ARG A 25 -28.91 -24.64 -18.12
C ARG A 25 -30.04 -24.30 -17.13
N PRO A 26 -30.43 -25.15 -16.16
CA PRO A 26 -31.42 -24.78 -15.15
C PRO A 26 -30.95 -23.69 -14.17
N ALA A 27 -29.64 -23.61 -13.91
CA ALA A 27 -29.00 -22.62 -13.04
C ALA A 27 -28.53 -21.37 -13.79
N ALA A 28 -28.76 -21.29 -15.10
CA ALA A 28 -28.37 -20.15 -15.91
C ALA A 28 -28.98 -18.86 -15.35
N TYR A 29 -28.12 -17.85 -15.15
CA TYR A 29 -28.52 -16.55 -14.65
C TYR A 29 -29.59 -15.94 -15.56
N ARG A 30 -30.82 -15.86 -15.07
CA ARG A 30 -31.89 -15.11 -15.72
C ARG A 30 -31.77 -13.66 -15.25
N ALA A 31 -31.29 -12.80 -16.13
CA ALA A 31 -31.39 -11.35 -15.93
C ALA A 31 -32.88 -11.02 -15.74
N THR A 32 -33.28 -10.88 -14.49
CA THR A 32 -34.56 -10.24 -14.18
C THR A 32 -34.31 -8.78 -14.50
N PRO A 33 -35.02 -8.17 -15.47
CA PRO A 33 -34.90 -6.73 -15.67
C PRO A 33 -35.14 -6.12 -14.30
N LEU A 34 -34.15 -5.36 -13.80
CA LEU A 34 -34.32 -4.58 -12.59
C LEU A 34 -35.61 -3.81 -12.83
N ARG A 35 -36.68 -4.18 -12.12
CA ARG A 35 -37.88 -3.35 -12.07
C ARG A 35 -37.34 -2.04 -11.54
N ALA A 36 -37.24 -1.05 -12.41
CA ALA A 36 -37.17 0.32 -11.97
C ALA A 36 -38.39 0.45 -11.08
N ALA A 37 -38.17 0.43 -9.77
CA ALA A 37 -39.19 0.83 -8.84
C ALA A 37 -39.47 2.26 -9.28
N GLU A 38 -40.61 2.45 -9.96
CA GLU A 38 -41.20 3.76 -10.15
C GLU A 38 -41.52 4.25 -8.74
N THR A 39 -40.48 4.79 -8.10
CA THR A 39 -40.62 5.55 -6.88
C THR A 39 -41.48 6.73 -7.31
N PRO A 40 -42.67 6.92 -6.73
CA PRO A 40 -43.47 8.10 -7.03
C PRO A 40 -42.58 9.29 -6.68
N THR A 41 -42.12 10.02 -7.69
CA THR A 41 -41.36 11.24 -7.50
C THR A 41 -42.35 12.28 -7.01
N ARG A 42 -42.64 12.23 -5.70
CA ARG A 42 -43.31 13.32 -5.02
C ARG A 42 -42.32 14.48 -5.06
N ARG A 43 -42.43 15.31 -6.10
CA ARG A 43 -41.71 16.59 -6.21
C ARG A 43 -42.11 17.43 -4.99
N ARG A 44 -41.39 17.27 -3.89
CA ARG A 44 -41.32 18.26 -2.83
C ARG A 44 -40.57 19.43 -3.46
N SER A 45 -41.31 20.44 -3.89
CA SER A 45 -40.74 21.74 -4.24
C SER A 45 -40.18 22.36 -2.97
N ILE A 46 -38.93 22.03 -2.66
CA ILE A 46 -38.18 22.74 -1.63
C ILE A 46 -37.90 24.12 -2.22
N ARG A 47 -38.57 25.14 -1.70
CA ARG A 47 -38.27 26.54 -2.03
C ARG A 47 -36.94 26.89 -1.36
N ILE A 48 -35.86 26.58 -2.04
CA ILE A 48 -34.52 27.00 -1.65
C ILE A 48 -34.44 28.50 -1.97
N GLY A 49 -34.35 29.35 -0.95
CA GLY A 49 -34.20 30.79 -1.13
C GLY A 49 -32.99 31.09 -2.02
N ALA A 50 -33.04 32.17 -2.81
CA ALA A 50 -32.02 32.51 -3.81
C ALA A 50 -30.58 32.50 -3.24
N TRP A 51 -30.41 32.85 -1.96
CA TRP A 51 -29.14 32.81 -1.24
C TRP A 51 -28.59 31.40 -0.98
N ALA A 52 -29.47 30.41 -0.71
CA ALA A 52 -29.06 29.02 -0.52
C ALA A 52 -28.76 28.33 -1.87
N ALA A 53 -29.44 28.73 -2.95
CA ALA A 53 -29.10 28.31 -4.31
C ALA A 53 -27.76 28.90 -4.77
N LEU A 54 -27.48 30.17 -4.43
CA LEU A 54 -26.21 30.83 -4.72
C LEU A 54 -25.06 30.18 -3.92
N ALA A 55 -25.27 29.88 -2.63
CA ALA A 55 -24.29 29.17 -1.80
C ALA A 55 -23.98 27.76 -2.37
N ALA A 56 -25.01 26.99 -2.74
CA ALA A 56 -24.83 25.70 -3.38
C ALA A 56 -24.10 25.80 -4.73
N ALA A 57 -24.43 26.80 -5.55
CA ALA A 57 -23.74 27.04 -6.82
C ALA A 57 -22.27 27.43 -6.62
N THR A 58 -21.94 28.22 -5.58
CA THR A 58 -20.54 28.52 -5.24
C THR A 58 -19.79 27.29 -4.75
N VAL A 59 -20.42 26.41 -3.98
CA VAL A 59 -19.81 25.13 -3.55
C VAL A 59 -19.59 24.21 -4.74
N VAL A 60 -20.55 24.10 -5.66
CA VAL A 60 -20.42 23.30 -6.89
C VAL A 60 -19.39 23.90 -7.84
N ALA A 61 -19.33 25.23 -7.98
CA ALA A 61 -18.33 25.90 -8.80
C ALA A 61 -16.93 25.81 -8.18
N ALA A 62 -16.79 25.95 -6.86
CA ALA A 62 -15.52 25.74 -6.16
C ALA A 62 -15.08 24.28 -6.24
N ALA A 63 -16.00 23.32 -6.08
CA ALA A 63 -15.74 21.91 -6.30
C ALA A 63 -15.33 21.65 -7.75
N GLY A 64 -16.05 22.23 -8.71
CA GLY A 64 -15.78 22.14 -10.15
C GLY A 64 -14.43 22.74 -10.54
N LEU A 65 -14.06 23.90 -10.01
CA LEU A 65 -12.74 24.51 -10.21
C LEU A 65 -11.64 23.69 -9.52
N SER A 66 -11.90 23.12 -8.34
CA SER A 66 -10.94 22.25 -7.66
C SER A 66 -10.72 20.94 -8.43
N LEU A 67 -11.79 20.37 -9.00
CA LEU A 67 -11.75 19.18 -9.87
C LEU A 67 -11.10 19.49 -11.22
N ALA A 68 -11.32 20.68 -11.80
CA ALA A 68 -10.69 21.13 -13.04
C ALA A 68 -9.20 21.50 -12.85
N GLY A 69 -8.81 21.99 -11.67
CA GLY A 69 -7.41 22.12 -11.28
C GLY A 69 -6.72 20.76 -11.10
N ARG A 70 -7.47 19.73 -10.70
CA ARG A 70 -6.99 18.35 -10.55
C ARG A 70 -6.88 17.59 -11.87
N SER A 71 -7.78 17.81 -12.83
CA SER A 71 -7.65 17.22 -14.16
C SER A 71 -6.42 17.73 -14.94
N ARG A 72 -5.84 18.88 -14.58
CA ARG A 72 -4.51 19.29 -15.08
C ARG A 72 -3.38 18.33 -14.67
N ALA A 73 -3.48 17.63 -13.54
CA ALA A 73 -2.50 16.62 -13.14
C ALA A 73 -2.61 15.33 -13.99
N ALA A 74 -3.80 15.01 -14.48
CA ALA A 74 -4.02 13.90 -15.42
C ALA A 74 -3.44 14.14 -16.83
N HIS A 75 -2.91 15.34 -17.09
CA HIS A 75 -2.25 15.72 -18.34
C HIS A 75 -0.75 15.98 -18.20
N LEU A 76 -0.15 15.67 -17.05
CA LEU A 76 1.30 15.71 -16.93
C LEU A 76 1.89 14.54 -17.73
N ALA A 77 2.93 14.84 -18.52
CA ALA A 77 3.67 13.81 -19.21
C ALA A 77 4.19 12.78 -18.17
N PRO A 78 4.22 11.47 -18.50
CA PRO A 78 4.81 10.48 -17.62
C PRO A 78 6.20 10.91 -17.15
N TRP A 79 6.42 10.84 -15.85
CA TRP A 79 7.65 11.28 -15.17
C TRP A 79 7.93 12.77 -15.21
N ALA A 80 6.94 13.61 -15.51
CA ALA A 80 7.05 15.04 -15.29
C ALA A 80 7.33 15.34 -13.81
N VAL A 81 8.22 16.31 -13.58
CA VAL A 81 8.62 16.81 -12.27
C VAL A 81 8.20 18.27 -12.19
N ALA A 82 7.33 18.57 -11.22
CA ALA A 82 6.90 19.93 -10.92
C ALA A 82 7.44 20.36 -9.56
N ALA A 83 7.87 21.62 -9.45
CA ALA A 83 8.19 22.21 -8.15
C ALA A 83 6.91 22.43 -7.35
N ALA A 84 6.85 21.88 -6.13
CA ALA A 84 5.82 22.26 -5.15
C ALA A 84 6.27 23.50 -4.37
N HIS A 85 7.53 23.51 -3.93
CA HIS A 85 8.20 24.66 -3.32
C HIS A 85 9.65 24.74 -3.80
N GLY A 86 10.23 25.95 -3.77
CA GLY A 86 11.65 26.16 -4.11
C GLY A 86 11.99 25.80 -5.57
N THR A 87 13.22 25.35 -5.78
CA THR A 87 13.77 25.03 -7.10
C THR A 87 14.41 23.64 -7.07
N PRO A 88 13.62 22.55 -7.15
CA PRO A 88 14.18 21.21 -7.25
C PRO A 88 15.07 21.10 -8.49
N VAL A 89 16.16 20.37 -8.35
CA VAL A 89 17.14 20.17 -9.42
C VAL A 89 16.87 18.81 -10.06
N VAL A 90 16.63 18.79 -11.37
CA VAL A 90 16.48 17.54 -12.13
C VAL A 90 17.71 17.35 -13.01
N ARG A 91 18.30 16.16 -12.97
CA ARG A 91 19.46 15.77 -13.78
C ARG A 91 19.15 14.50 -14.56
N ASN A 92 19.67 14.41 -15.78
CA ASN A 92 19.62 13.17 -16.55
C ASN A 92 20.67 12.16 -16.05
N SER A 93 20.72 10.98 -16.67
CA SER A 93 21.67 9.92 -16.33
C SER A 93 23.14 10.31 -16.54
N ALA A 94 23.42 11.30 -17.39
CA ALA A 94 24.75 11.88 -17.61
C ALA A 94 25.10 13.02 -16.63
N GLY A 95 24.20 13.38 -15.71
CA GLY A 95 24.39 14.43 -14.71
C GLY A 95 24.10 15.86 -15.20
N ALA A 96 23.73 16.04 -16.47
CA ALA A 96 23.34 17.33 -17.03
C ALA A 96 21.94 17.74 -16.52
N LEU A 97 21.73 19.05 -16.35
CA LEU A 97 20.43 19.59 -15.97
C LEU A 97 19.37 19.21 -17.02
N ALA A 98 18.25 18.69 -16.55
CA ALA A 98 17.12 18.27 -17.37
C ALA A 98 15.90 19.16 -17.10
N SER A 99 15.11 19.42 -18.14
CA SER A 99 13.94 20.28 -18.08
C SER A 99 12.70 19.49 -17.66
N GLY A 100 12.43 19.43 -16.35
CA GLY A 100 11.12 19.12 -15.79
C GLY A 100 10.56 17.72 -16.07
N ARG A 101 11.35 16.78 -16.58
CA ARG A 101 10.98 15.37 -16.76
C ARG A 101 12.12 14.48 -16.32
N LEU A 102 11.79 13.44 -15.56
CA LEU A 102 12.72 12.40 -15.14
C LEU A 102 12.78 11.32 -16.22
N GLU A 103 14.00 10.95 -16.60
CA GLU A 103 14.28 9.85 -17.53
C GLU A 103 14.99 8.73 -16.78
N ARG A 104 15.04 7.54 -17.38
CA ARG A 104 15.74 6.41 -16.78
C ARG A 104 17.19 6.78 -16.43
N GLY A 105 17.59 6.49 -15.20
CA GLY A 105 18.88 6.85 -14.60
C GLY A 105 18.97 8.29 -14.10
N GLY A 106 18.02 9.16 -14.47
CA GLY A 106 17.92 10.54 -14.02
C GLY A 106 17.54 10.65 -12.54
N VAL A 107 17.85 11.82 -11.97
CA VAL A 107 17.72 12.12 -10.55
C VAL A 107 16.95 13.42 -10.36
N VAL A 108 16.09 13.47 -9.34
CA VAL A 108 15.57 14.71 -8.78
C VAL A 108 16.15 14.92 -7.38
N GLU A 109 16.58 16.14 -7.10
CA GLU A 109 17.18 16.58 -5.84
C GLU A 109 16.42 17.80 -5.31
N THR A 110 16.13 17.79 -4.01
CA THR A 110 15.54 18.91 -3.27
C THR A 110 16.48 19.33 -2.15
N ASP A 111 16.70 20.63 -2.00
CA ASP A 111 17.35 21.21 -0.82
C ASP A 111 16.36 21.38 0.34
N ALA A 112 16.82 21.95 1.46
CA ALA A 112 16.03 22.20 2.66
C ALA A 112 14.79 23.10 2.47
N ARG A 113 14.67 23.79 1.33
CA ARG A 113 13.54 24.69 1.01
C ARG A 113 12.79 24.30 -0.26
N SER A 114 13.21 23.23 -0.90
CA SER A 114 12.64 22.72 -2.15
C SER A 114 11.79 21.49 -1.88
N SER A 115 10.74 21.31 -2.67
CA SER A 115 9.98 20.07 -2.75
C SER A 115 9.47 19.86 -4.16
N ALA A 116 9.26 18.61 -4.54
CA ALA A 116 8.87 18.25 -5.91
C ALA A 116 7.68 17.30 -5.92
N VAL A 117 6.89 17.35 -6.99
CA VAL A 117 5.85 16.36 -7.30
C VAL A 117 6.21 15.70 -8.61
N LEU A 118 6.25 14.38 -8.61
CA LEU A 118 6.53 13.55 -9.77
C LEU A 118 5.27 12.82 -10.22
N ALA A 119 4.97 12.86 -11.51
CA ALA A 119 3.98 11.98 -12.12
C ALA A 119 4.60 10.58 -12.29
N VAL A 120 4.11 9.58 -11.55
CA VAL A 120 4.59 8.20 -11.65
C VAL A 120 3.86 7.52 -12.79
N GLY A 121 4.49 7.50 -13.97
CA GLY A 121 3.87 6.96 -15.17
C GLY A 121 2.49 7.57 -15.43
N ARG A 122 1.47 6.70 -15.49
CA ARG A 122 0.04 7.07 -15.50
C ARG A 122 -0.71 6.53 -14.28
N ILE A 123 0.02 6.02 -13.29
CA ILE A 123 -0.52 5.22 -12.18
C ILE A 123 -0.61 6.01 -10.88
N GLY A 124 -0.06 7.21 -10.81
CA GLY A 124 -0.16 8.02 -9.60
C GLY A 124 0.90 9.11 -9.52
N ARG A 125 1.24 9.49 -8.29
CA ARG A 125 2.24 10.51 -8.02
C ARG A 125 3.11 10.21 -6.81
N ALA A 126 4.30 10.79 -6.80
CA ALA A 126 5.20 10.81 -5.66
C ALA A 126 5.56 12.26 -5.31
N GLU A 127 5.32 12.67 -4.07
CA GLU A 127 5.73 13.96 -3.52
C GLU A 127 7.05 13.77 -2.79
N LEU A 128 8.09 14.48 -3.22
CA LEU A 128 9.41 14.47 -2.63
C LEU A 128 9.57 15.68 -1.69
N GLY A 129 9.90 15.40 -0.43
CA GLY A 129 10.10 16.41 0.60
C GLY A 129 11.42 17.18 0.45
N PRO A 130 11.73 18.09 1.39
CA PRO A 130 13.03 18.74 1.49
C PRO A 130 14.17 17.74 1.69
N ASP A 131 15.40 18.17 1.38
CA ASP A 131 16.64 17.41 1.61
C ASP A 131 16.54 15.95 1.13
N SER A 132 16.10 15.78 -0.12
CA SER A 132 15.77 14.47 -0.68
C SER A 132 16.40 14.25 -2.04
N ARG A 133 16.74 12.98 -2.32
CA ARG A 133 17.30 12.53 -3.59
C ARG A 133 16.62 11.26 -4.04
N LEU A 134 16.04 11.30 -5.23
CA LEU A 134 15.29 10.20 -5.82
C LEU A 134 15.75 9.97 -7.26
N ARG A 135 15.98 8.71 -7.62
CA ARG A 135 16.41 8.28 -8.95
C ARG A 135 15.37 7.40 -9.61
N LEU A 136 15.15 7.58 -10.91
CA LEU A 136 14.36 6.65 -11.72
C LEU A 136 15.25 5.51 -12.20
N LEU A 137 14.97 4.28 -11.75
CA LEU A 137 15.71 3.09 -12.16
C LEU A 137 15.09 2.42 -13.38
N ASP A 138 13.76 2.29 -13.39
CA ASP A 138 13.01 1.70 -14.50
C ASP A 138 11.67 2.39 -14.68
N ASP A 139 11.27 2.55 -15.94
CA ASP A 139 10.06 3.23 -16.40
C ASP A 139 9.22 2.39 -17.37
N ALA A 140 9.50 1.09 -17.46
CA ALA A 140 8.77 0.14 -18.28
C ALA A 140 7.27 0.06 -17.93
N ALA A 141 6.44 -0.36 -18.90
CA ALA A 141 4.99 -0.44 -18.73
C ALA A 141 4.53 -1.47 -17.67
N ALA A 142 5.35 -2.50 -17.41
CA ALA A 142 5.08 -3.54 -16.43
C ALA A 142 5.66 -3.22 -15.04
N GLU A 143 6.63 -2.30 -14.96
CA GLU A 143 7.34 -2.00 -13.73
C GLU A 143 7.87 -0.56 -13.70
N HIS A 144 7.50 0.19 -12.66
CA HIS A 144 8.01 1.51 -12.35
C HIS A 144 8.86 1.43 -11.10
N ARG A 145 10.18 1.57 -11.27
CA ARG A 145 11.15 1.41 -10.18
C ARG A 145 11.87 2.72 -9.89
N LEU A 146 11.78 3.17 -8.65
CA LEU A 146 12.53 4.30 -8.11
C LEU A 146 13.59 3.82 -7.12
N ALA A 147 14.61 4.64 -6.89
CA ALA A 147 15.48 4.55 -5.73
C ALA A 147 15.38 5.83 -4.91
N LEU A 148 14.90 5.72 -3.67
CA LEU A 148 15.02 6.78 -2.67
C LEU A 148 16.38 6.63 -2.00
N GLU A 149 17.31 7.52 -2.35
CA GLU A 149 18.67 7.46 -1.84
C GLU A 149 18.77 8.09 -0.45
N HIS A 150 18.06 9.20 -0.22
CA HIS A 150 17.80 9.81 1.08
C HIS A 150 16.63 10.79 1.00
N GLY A 151 16.14 11.23 2.15
CA GLY A 151 15.05 12.17 2.32
C GLY A 151 13.69 11.50 2.54
N THR A 152 12.62 12.13 2.08
CA THR A 152 11.24 11.66 2.28
C THR A 152 10.44 11.68 0.99
N MET A 153 9.72 10.60 0.73
CA MET A 153 8.80 10.45 -0.39
C MET A 153 7.41 10.07 0.13
N HIS A 154 6.38 10.79 -0.28
CA HIS A 154 4.98 10.42 -0.09
C HIS A 154 4.40 9.95 -1.42
N ALA A 155 4.05 8.67 -1.51
CA ALA A 155 3.51 8.06 -2.72
C ALA A 155 2.00 7.89 -2.61
N SER A 156 1.29 8.18 -3.70
CA SER A 156 -0.13 7.90 -3.89
C SER A 156 -0.31 7.22 -5.23
N ILE A 157 -0.51 5.91 -5.19
CA ILE A 157 -0.46 5.03 -6.35
C ILE A 157 -1.76 4.25 -6.49
N ASP A 158 -2.31 4.28 -7.70
CA ASP A 158 -3.44 3.49 -8.14
C ASP A 158 -2.98 2.60 -9.32
N ALA A 159 -2.54 1.39 -8.96
CA ALA A 159 -1.98 0.44 -9.90
C ALA A 159 -2.32 -0.99 -9.48
N PRO A 160 -2.27 -1.96 -10.40
CA PRO A 160 -2.22 -3.36 -10.02
C PRO A 160 -1.04 -3.62 -9.07
N PRO A 161 -1.16 -4.59 -8.15
CA PRO A 161 -0.09 -4.87 -7.21
C PRO A 161 1.24 -5.16 -7.90
N ARG A 162 2.34 -4.71 -7.29
CA ARG A 162 3.74 -4.93 -7.72
C ARG A 162 4.19 -4.15 -8.97
N TYR A 163 3.41 -3.18 -9.44
CA TYR A 163 3.79 -2.31 -10.56
C TYR A 163 4.72 -1.16 -10.14
N PHE A 164 4.65 -0.73 -8.88
CA PHE A 164 5.48 0.36 -8.37
C PHE A 164 6.40 -0.14 -7.27
N LEU A 165 7.69 0.12 -7.42
CA LEU A 165 8.71 -0.33 -6.48
C LEU A 165 9.63 0.82 -6.12
N VAL A 166 9.96 0.92 -4.84
CA VAL A 166 10.90 1.93 -4.35
C VAL A 166 12.01 1.24 -3.59
N GLN A 167 13.20 1.28 -4.17
CA GLN A 167 14.40 0.77 -3.57
C GLN A 167 14.98 1.79 -2.58
N THR A 168 15.41 1.29 -1.43
CA THR A 168 16.25 2.02 -0.48
C THR A 168 17.54 1.21 -0.24
N ALA A 169 18.49 1.76 0.51
CA ALA A 169 19.65 0.99 0.97
C ALA A 169 19.27 -0.22 1.85
N SER A 170 18.09 -0.20 2.49
CA SER A 170 17.68 -1.18 3.50
C SER A 170 16.61 -2.17 3.04
N ALA A 171 15.83 -1.87 2.00
CA ALA A 171 14.79 -2.75 1.51
C ALA A 171 14.26 -2.28 0.15
N LEU A 172 13.63 -3.21 -0.56
CA LEU A 172 12.72 -2.91 -1.65
C LEU A 172 11.30 -2.77 -1.10
N ALA A 173 10.68 -1.61 -1.26
CA ALA A 173 9.27 -1.41 -0.98
C ALA A 173 8.46 -1.76 -2.22
N VAL A 174 7.64 -2.80 -2.15
CA VAL A 174 6.75 -3.24 -3.21
C VAL A 174 5.33 -2.75 -2.91
N ASP A 175 4.84 -1.85 -3.77
CA ASP A 175 3.52 -1.24 -3.64
C ASP A 175 2.42 -2.20 -4.13
N LEU A 176 1.37 -2.39 -3.33
CA LEU A 176 0.20 -3.21 -3.66
C LEU A 176 -1.09 -2.37 -3.86
N GLY A 177 -0.97 -1.11 -4.30
CA GLY A 177 -2.04 -0.13 -4.51
C GLY A 177 -2.23 0.86 -3.37
N CYS A 178 -1.21 1.66 -3.04
CA CYS A 178 -1.09 2.28 -1.72
C CYS A 178 -1.03 3.81 -1.67
N VAL A 179 -1.25 4.33 -0.46
CA VAL A 179 -0.77 5.65 -0.05
C VAL A 179 0.16 5.47 1.14
N TYR A 180 1.40 5.93 1.04
CA TYR A 180 2.39 5.78 2.11
C TYR A 180 3.45 6.86 2.07
N THR A 181 4.11 7.04 3.23
CA THR A 181 5.32 7.86 3.36
C THR A 181 6.50 6.96 3.64
N LEU A 182 7.55 7.10 2.84
CA LEU A 182 8.82 6.40 2.98
C LEU A 182 9.93 7.43 3.19
N SER A 183 10.74 7.24 4.23
CA SER A 183 11.91 8.07 4.52
C SER A 183 13.17 7.22 4.58
N ALA A 184 14.30 7.81 4.20
CA ALA A 184 15.62 7.24 4.35
C ALA A 184 16.63 8.34 4.71
N ASP A 185 17.50 8.10 5.69
CA ASP A 185 18.66 8.95 5.98
C ASP A 185 19.85 8.58 5.08
N GLU A 186 20.89 9.40 5.09
CA GLU A 186 22.13 9.14 4.32
C GLU A 186 22.85 7.84 4.73
N ARG A 187 22.54 7.31 5.91
CA ARG A 187 23.10 6.04 6.40
C ARG A 187 22.26 4.84 5.96
N GLY A 188 21.15 5.07 5.26
CA GLY A 188 20.22 4.05 4.79
C GLY A 188 19.17 3.62 5.80
N ASN A 189 19.13 4.19 7.01
CA ASN A 189 18.04 3.92 7.96
C ASN A 189 16.81 4.72 7.57
N GLY A 190 15.63 4.29 7.98
CA GLY A 190 14.41 4.94 7.53
C GLY A 190 13.17 4.47 8.24
N LEU A 191 12.04 4.96 7.76
CA LEU A 191 10.71 4.59 8.24
C LEU A 191 9.74 4.56 7.07
N LEU A 192 9.00 3.46 6.96
CA LEU A 192 7.80 3.37 6.13
C LEU A 192 6.57 3.52 7.02
N THR A 193 5.63 4.37 6.62
CA THR A 193 4.30 4.49 7.24
C THR A 193 3.23 4.38 6.16
N VAL A 194 2.32 3.42 6.30
CA VAL A 194 1.28 3.16 5.30
C VAL A 194 -0.04 3.77 5.78
N GLU A 195 -0.61 4.66 4.96
CA GLU A 195 -1.87 5.33 5.24
C GLU A 195 -3.06 4.59 4.62
N GLN A 196 -2.86 3.96 3.47
CA GLN A 196 -3.86 3.16 2.78
C GLN A 196 -3.19 2.04 1.97
N GLY A 197 -3.81 0.87 1.91
CA GLY A 197 -3.29 -0.29 1.19
C GLY A 197 -2.28 -1.11 2.01
N GLU A 198 -1.37 -1.77 1.31
CA GLU A 198 -0.33 -2.65 1.87
C GLU A 198 0.98 -2.51 1.08
N VAL A 199 2.07 -2.26 1.78
CA VAL A 199 3.41 -2.30 1.19
C VAL A 199 4.15 -3.53 1.72
N GLU A 200 4.74 -4.31 0.82
CA GLU A 200 5.64 -5.40 1.18
C GLU A 200 7.09 -4.90 1.12
N LEU A 201 7.76 -4.84 2.27
CA LEU A 201 9.20 -4.59 2.36
C LEU A 201 9.96 -5.90 2.21
N GLN A 202 10.88 -5.96 1.25
CA GLN A 202 11.66 -7.15 0.92
C GLN A 202 13.16 -6.89 1.08
N MET A 203 13.86 -7.81 1.75
CA MET A 203 15.32 -7.91 1.78
C MET A 203 15.73 -9.38 1.90
N GLY A 204 16.32 -9.95 0.86
CA GLY A 204 16.67 -11.38 0.83
C GLY A 204 15.43 -12.23 1.10
N ASP A 205 15.50 -13.11 2.10
CA ASP A 205 14.37 -13.96 2.53
C ASP A 205 13.40 -13.27 3.50
N VAL A 206 13.71 -12.03 3.93
CA VAL A 206 12.90 -11.28 4.88
C VAL A 206 11.87 -10.44 4.15
N ASN A 207 10.59 -10.83 4.29
CA ASN A 207 9.44 -10.08 3.80
C ASN A 207 8.58 -9.60 4.97
N VAL A 208 8.37 -8.29 5.03
CA VAL A 208 7.55 -7.61 6.04
C VAL A 208 6.40 -6.90 5.35
N ALA A 209 5.17 -7.22 5.74
CA ALA A 209 4.00 -6.53 5.24
C ALA A 209 3.66 -5.38 6.20
N VAL A 210 3.44 -4.21 5.63
CA VAL A 210 3.03 -3.02 6.35
C VAL A 210 1.69 -2.60 5.79
N LEU A 211 0.62 -2.82 6.57
CA LEU A 211 -0.74 -2.49 6.17
C LEU A 211 -1.12 -1.09 6.65
N ALA A 212 -2.16 -0.52 6.06
CA ALA A 212 -2.72 0.77 6.45
C ALA A 212 -2.87 0.91 7.98
N GLY A 213 -2.37 2.02 8.52
CA GLY A 213 -2.32 2.30 9.95
C GLY A 213 -1.10 1.76 10.67
N ASN A 214 -0.14 1.15 9.95
CA ASN A 214 1.09 0.61 10.51
C ASN A 214 2.34 1.28 9.94
N ALA A 215 3.43 1.14 10.67
CA ALA A 215 4.75 1.59 10.27
C ALA A 215 5.79 0.49 10.49
N ALA A 216 6.90 0.53 9.75
CA ALA A 216 8.05 -0.33 9.96
C ALA A 216 9.35 0.44 9.72
N SER A 217 10.31 0.27 10.63
CA SER A 217 11.64 0.87 10.48
C SER A 217 12.45 0.17 9.40
N LEU A 218 13.35 0.90 8.77
CA LEU A 218 14.36 0.39 7.85
C LEU A 218 15.73 0.57 8.51
N ARG A 219 16.55 -0.48 8.55
CA ARG A 219 17.89 -0.42 9.15
C ARG A 219 18.92 -0.93 8.16
N ASN A 220 19.92 -0.11 7.89
CA ASN A 220 20.97 -0.48 6.94
C ASN A 220 21.72 -1.73 7.44
N GLY A 221 21.96 -2.66 6.53
CA GLY A 221 22.57 -3.97 6.83
C GLY A 221 21.71 -4.95 7.61
N ARG A 222 20.48 -4.59 8.02
CA ARG A 222 19.57 -5.47 8.77
C ARG A 222 18.22 -5.68 8.10
N GLY A 223 17.77 -4.72 7.32
CA GLY A 223 16.52 -4.82 6.57
C GLY A 223 15.33 -4.16 7.24
N PRO A 224 14.11 -4.56 6.84
CA PRO A 224 12.90 -4.08 7.46
C PRO A 224 12.74 -4.61 8.89
N GLY A 225 12.31 -3.72 9.77
CA GLY A 225 11.96 -4.01 11.16
C GLY A 225 10.61 -4.71 11.30
N LEU A 226 10.20 -5.00 12.53
CA LEU A 226 8.84 -5.47 12.78
C LEU A 226 7.84 -4.34 12.51
N PRO A 227 6.72 -4.62 11.82
CA PRO A 227 5.66 -3.64 11.67
C PRO A 227 4.93 -3.44 13.00
N TYR A 228 4.51 -2.21 13.27
CA TYR A 228 3.73 -1.86 14.46
C TYR A 228 2.66 -0.82 14.12
N PRO A 229 1.53 -0.78 14.86
CA PRO A 229 0.51 0.24 14.67
C PRO A 229 1.09 1.65 14.88
N VAL A 230 0.72 2.62 14.06
CA VAL A 230 1.14 4.02 14.24
C VAL A 230 0.66 4.56 15.60
N SER A 231 -0.47 4.06 16.11
CA SER A 231 -1.02 4.36 17.42
C SER A 231 -0.39 3.57 18.59
N ALA A 232 0.62 2.71 18.33
CA ALA A 232 1.27 1.88 19.34
C ALA A 232 1.76 2.70 20.55
N SER A 233 1.85 2.07 21.72
CA SER A 233 2.48 2.71 22.88
C SER A 233 3.99 2.91 22.64
N ASP A 234 4.58 3.90 23.32
CA ASP A 234 6.03 4.10 23.25
C ASP A 234 6.81 2.91 23.82
N ARG A 235 6.17 2.15 24.74
CA ARG A 235 6.71 0.89 25.25
C ARG A 235 6.87 -0.13 24.12
N LEU A 236 5.84 -0.32 23.30
CA LEU A 236 5.89 -1.24 22.16
C LEU A 236 6.88 -0.75 21.09
N ARG A 237 6.85 0.55 20.75
CA ARG A 237 7.80 1.14 19.79
C ARG A 237 9.25 0.92 20.20
N ARG A 238 9.60 1.15 21.47
CA ARG A 238 10.96 0.89 21.98
C ARG A 238 11.32 -0.59 21.98
N ALA A 239 10.40 -1.47 22.36
CA ALA A 239 10.62 -2.91 22.35
C ALA A 239 10.89 -3.43 20.92
N VAL A 240 10.09 -2.99 19.95
CA VAL A 240 10.31 -3.28 18.52
C VAL A 240 11.66 -2.74 18.06
N ALA A 241 11.97 -1.48 18.37
CA ALA A 241 13.25 -0.89 17.98
C ALA A 241 14.47 -1.64 18.57
N ALA A 242 14.35 -2.17 19.80
CA ALA A 242 15.37 -2.99 20.43
C ALA A 242 15.52 -4.35 19.72
N PHE A 243 14.41 -5.02 19.39
CA PHE A 243 14.45 -6.25 18.60
C PHE A 243 15.02 -6.02 17.20
N ASP A 244 14.65 -4.94 16.52
CA ASP A 244 15.16 -4.62 15.19
C ASP A 244 16.68 -4.31 15.20
N ALA A 245 17.19 -3.80 16.32
CA ALA A 245 18.61 -3.56 16.52
C ALA A 245 19.39 -4.85 16.81
N ASP A 246 18.78 -5.82 17.50
CA ASP A 246 19.37 -7.14 17.77
C ASP A 246 18.30 -8.26 17.78
N PRO A 247 18.00 -8.85 16.61
CA PRO A 247 16.99 -9.91 16.50
C PRO A 247 17.34 -11.21 17.22
N ALA A 248 18.62 -11.39 17.61
CA ALA A 248 19.07 -12.55 18.38
C ALA A 248 18.82 -12.39 19.89
N SER A 249 18.50 -11.19 20.36
CA SER A 249 18.29 -10.90 21.77
C SER A 249 16.98 -11.49 22.30
N ASP A 250 17.09 -12.51 23.14
CA ASP A 250 15.94 -13.11 23.84
C ASP A 250 15.23 -12.09 24.75
N ALA A 251 16.01 -11.19 25.37
CA ALA A 251 15.48 -10.10 26.18
C ALA A 251 14.62 -9.13 25.35
N ALA A 252 15.05 -8.80 24.11
CA ALA A 252 14.27 -7.95 23.21
C ALA A 252 12.95 -8.62 22.82
N VAL A 253 12.97 -9.95 22.55
CA VAL A 253 11.73 -10.72 22.33
C VAL A 253 10.81 -10.60 23.55
N GLY A 254 11.33 -10.82 24.76
CA GLY A 254 10.56 -10.68 26.00
C GLY A 254 9.92 -9.30 26.18
N GLN A 255 10.65 -8.24 25.82
CA GLN A 255 10.13 -6.87 25.84
C GLN A 255 8.97 -6.66 24.87
N VAL A 256 9.06 -7.20 23.64
CA VAL A 256 7.96 -7.12 22.65
C VAL A 256 6.74 -7.87 23.18
N LEU A 257 6.90 -9.09 23.70
CA LEU A 257 5.79 -9.88 24.23
C LEU A 257 5.08 -9.19 25.41
N ALA A 258 5.83 -8.53 26.28
CA ALA A 258 5.31 -7.80 27.43
C ALA A 258 4.66 -6.46 27.06
N ALA A 259 5.01 -5.88 25.91
CA ALA A 259 4.46 -4.61 25.43
C ALA A 259 3.28 -4.81 24.47
N ALA A 260 3.17 -5.99 23.84
CA ALA A 260 2.13 -6.29 22.87
C ALA A 260 0.74 -6.36 23.51
N ASP A 261 -0.24 -5.80 22.81
CA ASP A 261 -1.67 -5.78 23.13
C ASP A 261 -2.51 -6.30 21.94
N ALA A 262 -3.84 -6.18 22.07
CA ALA A 262 -4.81 -6.62 21.07
C ALA A 262 -4.66 -5.94 19.69
N HIS A 263 -4.05 -4.76 19.62
CA HIS A 263 -3.87 -4.02 18.37
C HIS A 263 -2.53 -4.33 17.69
N SER A 264 -1.62 -5.03 18.37
CA SER A 264 -0.26 -5.31 17.90
C SER A 264 -0.05 -6.73 17.36
N THR A 265 -1.13 -7.42 16.98
CA THR A 265 -1.04 -8.80 16.45
C THR A 265 -0.21 -8.88 15.17
N ILE A 266 -0.15 -7.81 14.36
CA ILE A 266 0.76 -7.69 13.21
C ILE A 266 2.23 -7.81 13.62
N THR A 267 2.61 -7.13 14.71
CA THR A 267 3.97 -7.19 15.27
C THR A 267 4.29 -8.61 15.73
N LEU A 268 3.37 -9.23 16.48
CA LEU A 268 3.55 -10.59 17.01
C LEU A 268 3.63 -11.65 15.91
N TRP A 269 2.79 -11.55 14.86
CA TRP A 269 2.82 -12.49 13.74
C TRP A 269 4.14 -12.38 12.95
N HIS A 270 4.64 -11.17 12.71
CA HIS A 270 5.95 -10.98 12.08
C HIS A 270 7.11 -11.43 13.00
N LEU A 271 6.99 -11.22 14.32
CA LEU A 271 7.96 -11.71 15.30
C LEU A 271 7.98 -13.24 15.33
N LEU A 272 6.84 -13.91 15.23
CA LEU A 272 6.73 -15.38 15.24
C LEU A 272 7.57 -16.02 14.12
N ARG A 273 7.58 -15.38 12.94
CA ARG A 273 8.38 -15.81 11.78
C ARG A 273 9.88 -15.56 11.95
N ARG A 274 10.25 -14.52 12.71
CA ARG A 274 11.66 -14.09 12.90
C ARG A 274 12.31 -14.64 14.17
N ALA A 275 11.50 -15.07 15.14
CA ALA A 275 11.98 -15.58 16.40
C ALA A 275 12.76 -16.88 16.22
N SER A 276 13.80 -17.04 17.04
CA SER A 276 14.54 -18.29 17.17
C SER A 276 13.59 -19.44 17.55
N PRO A 277 13.94 -20.70 17.24
CA PRO A 277 13.13 -21.85 17.65
C PRO A 277 12.81 -21.86 19.15
N ALA A 278 13.75 -21.44 20.01
CA ALA A 278 13.59 -21.37 21.45
C ALA A 278 12.57 -20.31 21.91
N ALA A 279 12.52 -19.16 21.24
CA ALA A 279 11.62 -18.07 21.60
C ALA A 279 10.23 -18.20 20.96
N ARG A 280 10.12 -18.92 19.84
CA ARG A 280 8.90 -19.05 19.03
C ARG A 280 7.69 -19.53 19.80
N GLU A 281 7.88 -20.46 20.75
CA GLU A 281 6.78 -20.94 21.60
C GLU A 281 6.16 -19.84 22.45
N ARG A 282 6.99 -18.96 23.05
CA ARG A 282 6.48 -17.85 23.85
C ARG A 282 5.74 -16.82 22.99
N VAL A 283 6.24 -16.59 21.77
CA VAL A 283 5.57 -15.72 20.79
C VAL A 283 4.23 -16.31 20.37
N TYR A 284 4.18 -17.60 20.05
CA TYR A 284 2.95 -18.31 19.72
C TYR A 284 1.94 -18.19 20.85
N THR A 285 2.33 -18.51 22.09
CA THR A 285 1.45 -18.46 23.26
C THR A 285 0.89 -17.06 23.47
N ARG A 286 1.73 -16.02 23.33
CA ARG A 286 1.27 -14.64 23.45
C ARG A 286 0.29 -14.26 22.35
N LEU A 287 0.61 -14.56 21.09
CA LEU A 287 -0.28 -14.27 19.96
C LEU A 287 -1.61 -15.02 20.08
N ALA A 288 -1.58 -16.31 20.36
CA ALA A 288 -2.77 -17.14 20.53
C ALA A 288 -3.64 -16.70 21.72
N SER A 289 -3.04 -16.14 22.78
CA SER A 289 -3.81 -15.58 23.91
C SER A 289 -4.61 -14.33 23.54
N ILE A 290 -4.20 -13.62 22.49
CA ILE A 290 -4.84 -12.39 22.01
C ILE A 290 -5.80 -12.69 20.86
N ALA A 291 -5.34 -13.48 19.90
CA ALA A 291 -6.06 -13.85 18.69
C ALA A 291 -5.74 -15.31 18.35
N PRO A 292 -6.56 -16.28 18.81
CA PRO A 292 -6.34 -17.71 18.59
C PRO A 292 -6.19 -18.05 17.11
N PRO A 293 -5.40 -19.08 16.76
CA PRO A 293 -5.34 -19.55 15.38
C PRO A 293 -6.69 -20.15 14.94
N PRO A 294 -7.04 -20.08 13.65
CA PRO A 294 -8.25 -20.71 13.14
C PRO A 294 -8.21 -22.24 13.33
N PRO A 295 -9.36 -22.94 13.38
CA PRO A 295 -9.41 -24.38 13.69
C PRO A 295 -8.58 -25.28 12.77
N THR A 296 -8.28 -24.81 11.55
CA THR A 296 -7.47 -25.52 10.54
C THR A 296 -5.96 -25.37 10.74
N VAL A 297 -5.53 -24.60 11.74
CA VAL A 297 -4.13 -24.29 12.06
C VAL A 297 -3.79 -24.84 13.44
N THR A 298 -2.93 -25.85 13.49
CA THR A 298 -2.48 -26.45 14.75
C THR A 298 -1.23 -25.75 15.29
N ARG A 299 -1.03 -25.83 16.61
CA ARG A 299 0.15 -25.28 17.29
C ARG A 299 1.44 -25.83 16.71
N GLU A 300 1.51 -27.14 16.49
CA GLU A 300 2.70 -27.86 16.06
C GLU A 300 3.17 -27.34 14.68
N ARG A 301 2.24 -27.18 13.74
CA ARG A 301 2.53 -26.69 12.39
C ARG A 301 3.06 -25.26 12.40
N VAL A 302 2.52 -24.42 13.29
CA VAL A 302 2.99 -23.04 13.45
C VAL A 302 4.39 -23.00 14.07
N LEU A 303 4.66 -23.81 15.10
CA LEU A 303 5.99 -23.85 15.74
C LEU A 303 7.06 -24.41 14.80
N GLN A 304 6.69 -25.34 13.93
CA GLN A 304 7.56 -25.82 12.84
C GLN A 304 7.81 -24.76 11.75
N GLY A 305 7.09 -23.64 11.77
CA GLY A 305 7.23 -22.58 10.77
C GLY A 305 6.60 -22.93 9.43
N GLU A 306 5.60 -23.82 9.40
CA GLU A 306 4.98 -24.26 8.16
C GLU A 306 4.26 -23.10 7.47
N SER A 307 4.69 -22.78 6.24
CA SER A 307 4.22 -21.61 5.49
C SER A 307 2.70 -21.56 5.34
N GLY A 308 2.05 -22.71 5.07
CA GLY A 308 0.60 -22.78 4.92
C GLY A 308 -0.16 -22.48 6.23
N ALA A 309 0.36 -22.92 7.38
CA ALA A 309 -0.23 -22.64 8.68
C ALA A 309 -0.08 -21.16 9.06
N LEU A 310 1.12 -20.60 8.85
CA LEU A 310 1.40 -19.18 9.10
C LEU A 310 0.55 -18.27 8.20
N GLN A 311 0.40 -18.62 6.92
CA GLN A 311 -0.39 -17.85 5.96
C GLN A 311 -1.88 -17.89 6.29
N ARG A 312 -2.44 -19.04 6.68
CA ARG A 312 -3.85 -19.11 7.09
C ARG A 312 -4.13 -18.27 8.34
N TRP A 313 -3.24 -18.33 9.33
CA TRP A 313 -3.39 -17.46 10.52
C TRP A 313 -3.25 -15.99 10.16
N ARG A 314 -2.33 -15.64 9.25
CA ARG A 314 -2.22 -14.27 8.72
C ARG A 314 -3.52 -13.78 8.11
N THR A 315 -4.12 -14.57 7.22
CA THR A 315 -5.36 -14.19 6.53
C THR A 315 -6.49 -13.88 7.52
N ASP A 316 -6.61 -14.66 8.59
CA ASP A 316 -7.57 -14.44 9.66
C ASP A 316 -7.30 -13.12 10.43
N LEU A 317 -6.02 -12.89 10.78
CA LEU A 317 -5.58 -11.69 11.51
C LEU A 317 -5.65 -10.41 10.66
N GLN A 318 -5.49 -10.50 9.34
CA GLN A 318 -5.29 -9.35 8.46
C GLN A 318 -6.40 -8.31 8.54
N SER A 319 -7.65 -8.76 8.73
CA SER A 319 -8.80 -7.87 8.92
C SER A 319 -8.68 -6.95 10.15
N SER A 320 -7.95 -7.38 11.18
CA SER A 320 -7.71 -6.62 12.41
C SER A 320 -6.53 -5.64 12.32
N TRP A 321 -5.70 -5.75 11.27
CA TRP A 321 -4.49 -4.95 11.11
C TRP A 321 -4.72 -3.64 10.37
N VAL A 322 -5.76 -3.60 9.53
CA VAL A 322 -6.12 -2.43 8.75
C VAL A 322 -6.86 -1.46 9.66
N VAL A 323 -6.25 -0.31 9.90
CA VAL A 323 -6.96 0.83 10.51
C VAL A 323 -7.27 1.80 9.40
N ASP A 324 -8.52 1.74 8.92
CA ASP A 324 -8.97 2.68 7.91
C ASP A 324 -8.93 4.11 8.45
N PRO A 325 -8.40 5.08 7.66
CA PRO A 325 -8.49 6.47 8.06
C PRO A 325 -9.97 6.88 8.17
N PRO A 326 -10.32 7.83 9.05
CA PRO A 326 -11.71 8.30 9.17
C PRO A 326 -12.22 8.83 7.82
N TRP A 327 -13.53 8.75 7.59
CA TRP A 327 -14.17 9.02 6.29
C TRP A 327 -13.79 10.37 5.65
N TRP A 328 -13.55 11.42 6.46
CA TRP A 328 -13.09 12.72 5.95
C TRP A 328 -11.66 12.67 5.41
N ARG A 329 -10.80 11.85 6.02
CA ARG A 329 -9.42 11.64 5.58
C ARG A 329 -9.39 10.70 4.38
N GLN A 330 -10.30 9.72 4.29
CA GLN A 330 -10.51 8.95 3.07
C GLN A 330 -10.95 9.85 1.91
N LEU A 331 -11.90 10.77 2.13
CA LEU A 331 -12.28 11.75 1.13
C LEU A 331 -11.10 12.67 0.75
N TRP A 332 -10.30 13.11 1.71
CA TRP A 332 -9.12 13.92 1.46
C TRP A 332 -8.03 13.16 0.69
N LEU A 333 -7.79 11.90 1.03
CA LEU A 333 -6.89 10.99 0.32
C LEU A 333 -7.40 10.67 -1.08
N ALA A 334 -8.70 10.42 -1.25
CA ALA A 334 -9.34 10.25 -2.55
C ALA A 334 -9.26 11.53 -3.40
N MET A 335 -9.32 12.70 -2.76
CA MET A 335 -9.08 14.00 -3.39
C MET A 335 -7.60 14.26 -3.71
N ARG A 336 -6.69 13.44 -3.15
CA ARG A 336 -5.24 13.47 -3.34
C ARG A 336 -4.72 12.26 -4.12
N ARG A 337 -5.52 11.26 -4.48
CA ARG A 337 -5.19 10.32 -5.55
C ARG A 337 -5.40 11.03 -6.88
#